data_AF-A0A3A8IN46-F1
#
_entry.id   AF-A0A3A8IN46-F1
#
_cell.length_a   1.000
_cell.length_b   1.000
_cell.length_c   1.000
_cell.angle_alpha   90.00
_cell.angle_beta   90.00
_cell.angle_gamma   90.00
#
_symmetry.space_group_name_H-M   'P 1'
#
loop_
_entity.id
_entity.type
_entity.pdbx_description
1 polymer ?
#
loop_
_entity_poly.entity_id
_entity_poly.type
_entity_poly.pdbx_seq_one_letter_code
_entity_poly.pdbx_strand_id
1 'polypeptide(L)'
;MVIDLILLGMVLFFGILGALSGAARQVANSVGLAAGYFVSRKLAPVIGPKLAVALGSPLLIGTLFGTVLLFVVTWLTVRYALGALLLRFLSGRDPEERGLDRTLGFVLGGGKMAALFWVCLSAMTFMEQHVIVAGKRLGVAPKDSVAFDLSRRFNLFELTQFAPLEDLVQVAQATHDPAKAKKLQEDPAYKALRKDPRFQLALSHRDLQDALERGDTRALLRNDAILQLIQDPQAAARLGAAARASEKPTKPAPATR
;
A
#
# COMPACT_ATOMS: atom_id res chain seq x y z
N MET A 1 -19.00 4.94 -17.40
CA MET A 1 -18.62 4.24 -18.65
C MET A 1 -17.50 4.93 -19.43
N VAL A 2 -17.59 6.23 -19.76
CA VAL A 2 -16.51 6.93 -20.51
C VAL A 2 -15.16 6.84 -19.78
N ILE A 3 -15.13 7.07 -18.47
CA ILE A 3 -13.90 6.95 -17.67
C ILE A 3 -13.36 5.51 -17.71
N ASP A 4 -14.22 4.50 -17.60
CA ASP A 4 -13.79 3.10 -17.65
C ASP A 4 -13.15 2.75 -19.00
N LEU A 5 -13.70 3.28 -20.10
CA LEU A 5 -13.14 3.11 -21.44
C LEU A 5 -11.80 3.83 -21.61
N ILE A 6 -11.65 5.02 -21.05
CA ILE A 6 -10.36 5.74 -21.05
C ILE A 6 -9.32 4.95 -20.27
N LEU A 7 -9.66 4.48 -19.07
CA LEU A 7 -8.77 3.68 -18.22
C LEU A 7 -8.37 2.37 -18.91
N LEU A 8 -9.34 1.64 -19.46
CA LEU A 8 -9.10 0.42 -20.22
C LEU A 8 -8.23 0.69 -21.44
N GLY A 9 -8.52 1.75 -22.20
CA GLY A 9 -7.73 2.18 -23.34
C GLY A 9 -6.28 2.49 -22.97
N MET A 10 -6.05 3.18 -21.84
CA MET A 10 -4.70 3.45 -21.34
C MET A 10 -3.99 2.18 -20.87
N VAL A 11 -4.66 1.31 -20.11
CA VAL A 11 -4.09 0.01 -19.68
C VAL A 11 -3.69 -0.83 -20.90
N LEU A 12 -4.56 -0.91 -21.91
CA LEU A 12 -4.30 -1.64 -23.14
C LEU A 12 -3.16 -1.01 -23.94
N PHE A 13 -3.15 0.32 -24.08
CA PHE A 13 -2.07 1.05 -24.76
C PHE A 13 -0.71 0.79 -24.12
N PHE A 14 -0.61 0.88 -22.79
CA PHE A 14 0.63 0.58 -22.07
C PHE A 14 0.96 -0.91 -22.02
N GLY A 15 -0.05 -1.78 -22.09
CA GLY A 15 0.11 -3.21 -22.33
C GLY A 15 0.77 -3.48 -23.69
N ILE A 16 0.26 -2.88 -24.77
CA ILE A 16 0.82 -3.02 -26.12
C ILE A 16 2.26 -2.47 -26.16
N LEU A 17 2.51 -1.29 -25.62
CA LEU A 17 3.87 -0.75 -25.49
C LEU A 17 4.77 -1.70 -24.70
N GLY A 18 4.22 -2.37 -23.70
CA GLY A 18 4.94 -3.36 -22.94
C GLY A 18 5.26 -4.64 -23.71
N ALA A 19 4.32 -5.13 -24.51
CA ALA A 19 4.53 -6.25 -25.41
C ALA A 19 5.63 -5.94 -26.44
N LEU A 20 5.63 -4.72 -26.98
CA LEU A 20 6.63 -4.24 -27.93
C LEU A 20 8.02 -4.07 -27.30
N SER A 21 8.08 -3.66 -26.04
CA SER A 21 9.35 -3.47 -25.32
C SER A 21 9.96 -4.79 -24.84
N GLY A 22 9.12 -5.79 -24.54
CA GLY A 22 9.54 -7.05 -23.92
C GLY A 22 9.67 -6.96 -22.40
N ALA A 23 9.36 -8.03 -21.69
CA ALA A 23 9.45 -8.11 -20.24
C ALA A 23 10.87 -7.87 -19.74
N ALA A 24 11.88 -8.45 -20.41
CA ALA A 24 13.28 -8.30 -20.04
C ALA A 24 13.72 -6.84 -19.98
N ARG A 25 13.31 -6.01 -20.95
CA ARG A 25 13.64 -4.58 -20.97
C ARG A 25 12.88 -3.80 -19.89
N GLN A 26 11.63 -4.17 -19.62
CA GLN A 26 10.86 -3.52 -18.54
C GLN A 26 11.47 -3.82 -17.17
N VAL A 27 11.82 -5.08 -16.90
CA VAL A 27 12.47 -5.48 -15.64
C VAL A 27 13.81 -4.79 -15.51
N ALA A 28 14.65 -4.81 -16.57
CA ALA A 28 15.93 -4.12 -16.56
C ALA A 28 15.79 -2.61 -16.31
N ASN A 29 14.76 -1.98 -16.86
CA ASN A 29 14.50 -0.57 -16.63
C ASN A 29 14.06 -0.29 -15.19
N SER A 30 13.15 -1.09 -14.63
CA SER A 30 12.68 -0.94 -13.24
C SER A 30 13.81 -1.20 -12.23
N VAL A 31 14.60 -2.24 -12.44
CA VAL A 31 15.78 -2.54 -11.62
C VAL A 31 16.82 -1.42 -11.75
N GLY A 32 17.03 -0.90 -12.97
CA GLY A 32 17.92 0.23 -13.19
C GLY A 32 17.48 1.50 -12.47
N LEU A 33 16.18 1.81 -12.45
CA LEU A 33 15.63 2.94 -11.68
C LEU A 33 15.85 2.75 -10.17
N ALA A 34 15.55 1.56 -9.65
CA ALA A 34 15.74 1.25 -8.24
C ALA A 34 17.22 1.33 -7.84
N ALA A 35 18.10 0.70 -8.61
CA ALA A 35 19.54 0.75 -8.41
C ALA A 35 20.06 2.18 -8.49
N GLY A 36 19.66 2.95 -9.51
CA GLY A 36 20.03 4.35 -9.67
C GLY A 36 19.64 5.19 -8.45
N TYR A 37 18.43 4.99 -7.90
CA TYR A 37 17.99 5.68 -6.68
C TYR A 37 18.86 5.35 -5.47
N PHE A 38 19.10 4.06 -5.19
CA PHE A 38 19.91 3.66 -4.04
C PHE A 38 21.38 4.09 -4.16
N VAL A 39 21.96 3.96 -5.35
CA VAL A 39 23.35 4.31 -5.63
C VAL A 39 23.54 5.83 -5.56
N SER A 40 22.69 6.61 -6.24
CA SER A 40 22.76 8.07 -6.18
C SER A 40 22.60 8.57 -4.74
N ARG A 41 21.65 8.05 -3.96
CA ARG A 41 21.46 8.45 -2.57
C ARG A 41 22.69 8.18 -1.68
N LYS A 42 23.39 7.07 -1.89
CA LYS A 42 24.58 6.72 -1.08
C LYS A 42 25.87 7.38 -1.56
N LEU A 43 26.07 7.51 -2.87
CA LEU A 43 27.33 8.00 -3.46
C LEU A 43 27.33 9.49 -3.78
N ALA A 44 26.17 10.14 -3.92
CA ALA A 44 26.12 11.58 -4.19
C ALA A 44 26.78 12.45 -3.11
N PRO A 45 26.70 12.15 -1.80
CA PRO A 45 27.41 12.94 -0.79
C PRO A 45 28.94 12.86 -0.92
N VAL A 46 29.46 11.78 -1.51
CA VAL A 46 30.91 11.57 -1.70
C VAL A 46 31.40 12.23 -2.99
N ILE A 47 30.61 12.14 -4.05
CA ILE A 47 31.00 12.59 -5.40
C ILE A 47 30.58 14.05 -5.65
N GLY A 48 29.47 14.49 -5.05
CA GLY A 48 28.92 15.85 -5.17
C GLY A 48 29.90 16.96 -4.80
N PRO A 49 30.62 16.89 -3.67
CA PRO A 49 31.62 17.90 -3.32
C PRO A 49 32.77 17.98 -4.32
N LYS A 50 33.23 16.84 -4.86
CA LYS A 50 34.30 16.79 -5.87
C LYS A 50 33.85 17.41 -7.20
N LEU A 51 32.60 17.15 -7.59
CA LEU A 51 31.97 17.78 -8.75
C LEU A 51 31.78 19.30 -8.56
N ALA A 52 31.39 19.73 -7.37
CA ALA A 52 31.25 21.16 -7.06
C ALA A 52 32.58 21.92 -7.24
N VAL A 53 33.69 21.35 -6.74
CA VAL A 53 35.04 21.92 -6.90
C VAL A 53 35.46 21.93 -8.38
N ALA A 54 35.24 20.83 -9.10
CA ALA A 54 35.61 20.74 -10.52
C ALA A 54 34.83 21.72 -11.42
N LEU A 55 33.57 22.01 -11.06
CA LEU A 55 32.69 22.92 -11.80
C LEU A 55 32.77 24.38 -11.31
N GLY A 56 33.60 24.68 -10.30
CA GLY A 56 33.68 26.01 -9.68
C GLY A 56 32.32 26.51 -9.15
N SER A 57 31.43 25.59 -8.79
CA SER A 57 30.03 25.87 -8.49
C SER A 57 29.73 25.71 -7.00
N PRO A 58 28.67 26.37 -6.47
CA PRO A 58 28.23 26.17 -5.10
C PRO A 58 27.98 24.69 -4.77
N LEU A 59 28.32 24.28 -3.54
CA LEU A 59 28.23 22.88 -3.08
C LEU A 59 26.85 22.26 -3.32
N LEU A 60 25.78 23.04 -3.12
CA LEU A 60 24.41 22.60 -3.33
C LEU A 60 24.15 22.23 -4.80
N ILE A 61 24.61 23.07 -5.74
CA ILE A 61 24.44 22.84 -7.18
C ILE A 61 25.27 21.62 -7.61
N GLY A 62 26.53 21.52 -7.15
CA GLY A 62 27.38 20.37 -7.47
C GLY A 62 26.86 19.05 -6.89
N THR A 63 26.24 19.08 -5.70
CA THR A 63 25.64 17.89 -5.08
C THR A 63 24.35 17.48 -5.79
N LEU A 64 23.47 18.42 -6.15
CA LEU A 64 22.28 18.13 -6.94
C LEU A 64 22.66 17.55 -8.29
N PHE A 65 23.58 18.21 -9.00
CA PHE A 65 24.03 17.74 -10.31
C PHE A 65 24.71 16.38 -10.22
N GLY A 66 25.56 16.17 -9.21
CA GLY A 66 26.19 14.88 -8.96
C GLY A 66 25.19 13.77 -8.63
N THR A 67 24.13 14.08 -7.89
CA THR A 67 23.04 13.14 -7.60
C THR A 67 22.30 12.73 -8.87
N VAL A 68 21.89 13.71 -9.67
CA VAL A 68 21.18 13.48 -10.94
C VAL A 68 22.07 12.72 -11.92
N LEU A 69 23.33 13.13 -12.06
CA LEU A 69 24.29 12.48 -12.95
C LEU A 69 24.53 11.03 -12.54
N LEU A 70 24.78 10.77 -11.25
CA LEU A 70 24.95 9.40 -10.74
C LEU A 70 23.70 8.56 -10.96
N PHE A 71 22.51 9.14 -10.71
CA PHE A 71 21.25 8.45 -10.94
C PHE A 71 21.11 8.04 -12.40
N VAL A 72 21.30 8.99 -13.33
CA VAL A 72 21.16 8.76 -14.78
C VAL A 72 22.20 7.76 -15.27
N VAL A 73 23.47 7.94 -14.93
CA VAL A 73 24.55 7.04 -15.34
C VAL A 73 24.28 5.62 -14.81
N THR A 74 24.01 5.46 -13.51
CA THR A 74 23.72 4.15 -12.93
C THR A 74 22.50 3.50 -13.55
N TRP A 75 21.42 4.27 -13.74
CA TRP A 75 20.20 3.76 -14.35
C TRP A 75 20.46 3.24 -15.76
N LEU A 76 21.13 4.03 -16.60
CA LEU A 76 21.47 3.62 -17.96
C LEU A 76 22.41 2.42 -17.96
N THR A 77 23.46 2.43 -17.14
CA THR A 77 24.40 1.30 -17.04
C THR A 77 23.69 0.02 -16.65
N VAL A 78 22.88 0.02 -15.60
CA VAL A 78 22.15 -1.18 -15.15
C VAL A 78 21.11 -1.60 -16.19
N ARG A 79 20.36 -0.65 -16.75
CA ARG A 79 19.35 -0.94 -17.78
C ARG A 79 19.98 -1.62 -19.00
N TYR A 80 21.10 -1.10 -19.50
CA TYR A 80 21.75 -1.66 -20.68
C TYR A 80 22.51 -2.94 -20.35
N ALA A 81 23.22 -3.01 -19.21
CA ALA A 81 23.94 -4.21 -18.81
C ALA A 81 22.98 -5.39 -18.54
N LEU A 82 21.94 -5.16 -17.72
CA LEU A 82 20.95 -6.18 -17.41
C LEU A 82 20.08 -6.50 -18.63
N GLY A 83 19.73 -5.49 -19.43
CA GLY A 83 19.02 -5.70 -20.69
C GLY A 83 19.82 -6.56 -21.68
N ALA A 84 21.12 -6.28 -21.85
CA ALA A 84 22.00 -7.08 -22.70
C ALA A 84 22.23 -8.49 -22.14
N LEU A 85 22.37 -8.62 -20.81
CA LEU A 85 22.54 -9.91 -20.14
C LEU A 85 21.29 -10.78 -20.30
N LEU A 86 20.11 -10.21 -20.01
CA LEU A 86 18.83 -10.88 -20.20
C LEU A 86 18.61 -11.24 -21.66
N LEU A 87 18.87 -10.31 -22.59
CA LEU A 87 18.79 -10.61 -24.01
C LEU A 87 19.75 -11.75 -24.39
N ARG A 88 20.98 -11.77 -23.89
CA ARG A 88 21.95 -12.83 -24.19
C ARG A 88 21.55 -14.19 -23.62
N PHE A 89 20.93 -14.23 -22.44
CA PHE A 89 20.46 -15.48 -21.82
C PHE A 89 19.12 -15.97 -22.39
N LEU A 90 18.22 -15.05 -22.77
CA LEU A 90 16.88 -15.35 -23.32
C LEU A 90 16.83 -15.39 -24.86
N SER A 91 17.87 -14.94 -25.58
CA SER A 91 17.96 -15.09 -27.04
C SER A 91 18.51 -16.46 -27.46
N GLY A 92 18.55 -17.42 -26.54
CA GLY A 92 19.00 -18.78 -26.78
C GLY A 92 17.93 -19.61 -27.49
N ARG A 93 18.04 -19.70 -28.82
CA ARG A 93 17.53 -20.77 -29.70
C ARG A 93 16.03 -20.90 -30.04
N ASP A 94 15.05 -20.51 -29.22
CA ASP A 94 13.65 -20.86 -29.55
C ASP A 94 12.72 -19.68 -29.93
N PRO A 95 12.00 -19.74 -31.07
CA PRO A 95 10.98 -18.76 -31.47
C PRO A 95 9.85 -18.59 -30.44
N GLU A 96 9.55 -19.65 -29.65
CA GLU A 96 8.50 -19.65 -28.63
C GLU A 96 8.82 -18.73 -27.44
N GLU A 97 10.09 -18.66 -27.00
CA GLU A 97 10.50 -17.77 -25.90
C GLU A 97 10.30 -16.29 -26.23
N ARG A 98 10.34 -15.95 -27.52
CA ARG A 98 10.07 -14.61 -28.04
C ARG A 98 8.60 -14.22 -27.92
N GLY A 99 7.69 -15.19 -27.96
CA GLY A 99 6.27 -14.99 -27.70
C GLY A 99 6.03 -14.74 -26.20
N LEU A 100 6.70 -15.51 -25.35
CA LEU A 100 6.59 -15.40 -23.89
C LEU A 100 7.10 -14.04 -23.37
N ASP A 101 8.22 -13.53 -23.88
CA ASP A 101 8.74 -12.21 -23.47
C ASP A 101 7.77 -11.05 -23.82
N ARG A 102 7.02 -11.19 -24.92
CA ARG A 102 6.01 -10.21 -25.34
C ARG A 102 4.74 -10.29 -24.50
N THR A 103 4.26 -11.50 -24.20
CA THR A 103 3.06 -11.66 -23.35
C THR A 103 3.36 -11.21 -21.92
N LEU A 104 4.52 -11.55 -21.37
CA LEU A 104 4.98 -11.03 -20.07
C LEU A 104 5.16 -9.52 -20.12
N GLY A 105 5.70 -8.97 -21.21
CA GLY A 105 5.82 -7.53 -21.41
C GLY A 105 4.46 -6.82 -21.43
N PHE A 106 3.43 -7.45 -22.03
CA PHE A 106 2.05 -6.97 -22.01
C PHE A 106 1.47 -6.97 -20.61
N VAL A 107 1.58 -8.09 -19.89
CA VAL A 107 1.05 -8.24 -18.54
C VAL A 107 1.73 -7.27 -17.58
N LEU A 108 3.05 -7.12 -17.64
CA LEU A 108 3.78 -6.15 -16.82
C LEU A 108 3.43 -4.70 -17.19
N GLY A 109 3.32 -4.41 -18.49
CA GLY A 109 3.00 -3.09 -19.02
C GLY A 109 1.59 -2.61 -18.67
N GLY A 110 0.59 -3.49 -18.85
CA GLY A 110 -0.80 -3.23 -18.50
C GLY A 110 -1.03 -3.30 -16.99
N GLY A 111 -0.47 -4.31 -16.33
CA GLY A 111 -0.63 -4.55 -14.90
C GLY A 111 -0.12 -3.39 -14.03
N LYS A 112 1.06 -2.83 -14.34
CA LYS A 112 1.57 -1.65 -13.60
C LYS A 112 0.65 -0.43 -13.74
N MET A 113 0.06 -0.23 -14.92
CA MET A 113 -0.83 0.91 -15.16
C MET A 113 -2.19 0.69 -14.52
N ALA A 114 -2.72 -0.54 -14.58
CA ALA A 114 -3.93 -0.91 -13.86
C ALA A 114 -3.75 -0.70 -12.35
N ALA A 115 -2.61 -1.12 -11.79
CA ALA A 115 -2.28 -0.88 -10.40
C ALA A 115 -2.16 0.62 -10.06
N LEU A 116 -1.52 1.42 -10.94
CA LEU A 116 -1.43 2.87 -10.77
C LEU A 116 -2.83 3.51 -10.75
N PHE A 117 -3.66 3.19 -11.72
CA PHE A 117 -5.04 3.70 -11.77
C PHE A 117 -5.86 3.25 -10.59
N TRP A 118 -5.69 2.01 -10.15
CA TRP A 118 -6.36 1.49 -8.96
C TRP A 118 -6.01 2.30 -7.71
N VAL A 119 -4.73 2.63 -7.51
CA VAL A 119 -4.28 3.50 -6.41
C VAL A 119 -4.85 4.91 -6.56
N CYS A 120 -4.79 5.51 -7.76
CA CYS A 120 -5.35 6.85 -8.00
C CYS A 120 -6.85 6.91 -7.75
N LEU A 121 -7.61 5.90 -8.20
CA LEU A 121 -9.03 5.78 -7.96
C LEU A 121 -9.33 5.61 -6.48
N SER A 122 -8.60 4.71 -5.79
CA SER A 122 -8.70 4.53 -4.33
C SER A 122 -8.44 5.83 -3.57
N ALA A 123 -7.45 6.61 -3.99
CA ALA A 123 -7.15 7.90 -3.38
C ALA A 123 -8.28 8.92 -3.62
N MET A 124 -8.81 9.00 -4.85
CA MET A 124 -9.91 9.90 -5.19
C MET A 124 -11.21 9.54 -4.45
N THR A 125 -11.55 8.25 -4.36
CA THR A 125 -12.74 7.79 -3.61
C THR A 125 -12.58 8.04 -2.11
N PHE A 126 -11.38 7.81 -1.57
CA PHE A 126 -11.08 8.11 -0.18
C PHE A 126 -11.24 9.61 0.13
N MET A 127 -10.73 10.49 -0.74
CA MET A 127 -10.90 11.94 -0.60
C MET A 127 -12.37 12.36 -0.71
N GLU A 128 -13.15 11.78 -1.62
CA GLU A 128 -14.59 12.04 -1.75
C GLU A 128 -15.36 11.67 -0.46
N GLN A 129 -15.00 10.55 0.17
CA GLN A 129 -15.68 10.06 1.36
C GLN A 129 -15.30 10.83 2.64
N HIS A 130 -14.06 11.32 2.75
CA HIS A 130 -13.51 11.86 4.00
C HIS A 130 -13.25 13.37 3.99
N VAL A 131 -13.14 14.01 2.82
CA VAL A 131 -12.86 15.44 2.72
C VAL A 131 -14.13 16.20 2.36
N ILE A 132 -14.68 16.92 3.34
CA ILE A 132 -15.80 17.84 3.14
C ILE A 132 -15.20 19.24 2.94
N VAL A 133 -15.17 19.72 1.69
CA VAL A 133 -14.77 21.11 1.40
C VAL A 133 -16.03 21.96 1.29
N ALA A 134 -16.14 23.00 2.12
CA ALA A 134 -17.25 23.95 2.08
C ALA A 134 -18.66 23.31 2.18
N GLY A 135 -18.82 22.28 3.02
CA GLY A 135 -20.11 21.63 3.28
C GLY A 135 -20.66 20.79 2.12
N LYS A 136 -19.92 20.66 1.00
CA LYS A 136 -20.31 19.83 -0.15
C LYS A 136 -19.30 18.69 -0.31
N ARG A 137 -19.80 17.47 -0.47
CA ARG A 137 -18.97 16.33 -0.87
C ARG A 137 -18.44 16.61 -2.27
N LEU A 138 -17.15 16.38 -2.47
CA LEU A 138 -16.48 16.49 -3.77
C LEU A 138 -17.08 15.44 -4.71
N GLY A 139 -18.16 15.78 -5.42
CA GLY A 139 -18.83 14.91 -6.39
C GLY A 139 -18.05 14.79 -7.69
N VAL A 140 -16.80 14.29 -7.61
CA VAL A 140 -15.91 14.14 -8.76
C VAL A 140 -16.10 12.78 -9.44
N ALA A 141 -16.73 11.82 -8.77
CA ALA A 141 -16.91 10.46 -9.26
C ALA A 141 -18.21 10.33 -10.08
N PRO A 142 -18.15 9.96 -11.38
CA PRO A 142 -19.34 9.68 -12.16
C PRO A 142 -20.03 8.42 -11.64
N LYS A 143 -21.35 8.51 -11.43
CA LYS A 143 -22.19 7.42 -10.88
C LYS A 143 -22.18 6.15 -11.74
N ASP A 144 -21.83 6.27 -13.02
CA ASP A 144 -21.90 5.17 -14.00
C ASP A 144 -20.56 4.46 -14.23
N SER A 145 -19.56 4.60 -13.35
CA SER A 145 -18.24 3.98 -13.50
C SER A 145 -18.04 2.74 -12.64
N VAL A 146 -17.79 1.61 -13.31
CA VAL A 146 -17.50 0.31 -12.67
C VAL A 146 -16.16 0.35 -11.93
N ALA A 147 -15.16 1.04 -12.49
CA ALA A 147 -13.86 1.19 -11.84
C ALA A 147 -13.97 1.98 -10.52
N PHE A 148 -14.79 3.03 -10.51
CA PHE A 148 -15.09 3.77 -9.28
C PHE A 148 -15.86 2.93 -8.26
N ASP A 149 -16.89 2.17 -8.68
CA ASP A 149 -17.63 1.27 -7.77
C ASP A 149 -16.70 0.20 -7.16
N LEU A 150 -15.84 -0.41 -7.98
CA LEU A 150 -14.86 -1.40 -7.54
C LEU A 150 -13.86 -0.78 -6.55
N SER A 151 -13.35 0.42 -6.83
CA SER A 151 -12.42 1.12 -5.94
C SER A 151 -13.06 1.59 -4.63
N ARG A 152 -14.39 1.78 -4.58
CA ARG A 152 -15.13 2.03 -3.33
C ARG A 152 -15.27 0.75 -2.50
N ARG A 153 -15.46 -0.40 -3.14
CA ARG A 153 -15.58 -1.69 -2.44
C ARG A 153 -14.25 -2.22 -1.92
N PHE A 154 -13.16 -1.97 -2.65
CA PHE A 154 -11.82 -2.45 -2.32
C PHE A 154 -10.83 -1.29 -2.20
N ASN A 155 -11.20 -0.24 -1.46
CA ASN A 155 -10.33 0.92 -1.31
C ASN A 155 -9.08 0.56 -0.50
N LEU A 156 -7.91 0.69 -1.11
CA LEU A 156 -6.62 0.43 -0.46
C LEU A 156 -6.37 1.28 0.80
N PHE A 157 -6.93 2.50 0.83
CA PHE A 157 -6.76 3.41 1.96
C PHE A 157 -7.74 3.11 3.09
N GLU A 158 -8.95 2.63 2.77
CA GLU A 158 -9.88 2.17 3.80
C GLU A 158 -9.34 0.90 4.48
N LEU A 159 -8.82 -0.06 3.70
CA LEU A 159 -8.23 -1.30 4.22
C LEU A 159 -7.00 -1.09 5.12
N THR A 160 -6.28 0.03 4.95
CA THR A 160 -5.08 0.33 5.76
C THR A 160 -5.32 1.31 6.89
N GLN A 161 -6.31 2.21 6.77
CA GLN A 161 -6.64 3.18 7.82
C GLN A 161 -7.75 2.72 8.76
N PHE A 162 -8.61 1.78 8.36
CA PHE A 162 -9.66 1.20 9.21
C PHE A 162 -9.32 -0.16 9.80
N ALA A 163 -8.15 -0.73 9.51
CA ALA A 163 -7.69 -1.95 10.17
C ALA A 163 -7.78 -1.86 11.71
N PRO A 164 -7.38 -0.75 12.37
CA PRO A 164 -7.54 -0.62 13.82
C PRO A 164 -9.01 -0.55 14.29
N LEU A 165 -9.94 -0.13 13.41
CA LEU A 165 -11.36 -0.08 13.70
C LEU A 165 -12.01 -1.48 13.59
N GLU A 166 -11.63 -2.25 12.57
CA GLU A 166 -12.01 -3.66 12.46
C GLU A 166 -11.45 -4.47 13.64
N ASP A 167 -10.18 -4.26 13.97
CA ASP A 167 -9.53 -4.86 15.15
C ASP A 167 -10.27 -4.50 16.44
N LEU A 168 -10.75 -3.25 16.57
CA LEU A 168 -11.54 -2.80 17.72
C LEU A 168 -12.88 -3.53 17.84
N VAL A 169 -13.63 -3.62 16.73
CA VAL A 169 -14.90 -4.35 16.67
C VAL A 169 -14.68 -5.82 17.03
N GLN A 170 -13.63 -6.42 16.47
CA GLN A 170 -13.28 -7.82 16.72
C GLN A 170 -12.91 -8.08 18.18
N VAL A 171 -12.08 -7.23 18.80
CA VAL A 171 -11.71 -7.33 20.21
C VAL A 171 -12.93 -7.15 21.12
N ALA A 172 -13.83 -6.21 20.78
CA ALA A 172 -15.07 -5.99 21.54
C ALA A 172 -15.98 -7.23 21.46
N GLN A 173 -16.25 -7.75 20.27
CA GLN A 173 -17.08 -8.96 20.09
C GLN A 173 -16.46 -10.19 20.78
N ALA A 174 -15.15 -10.35 20.70
CA ALA A 174 -14.44 -11.45 21.35
C ALA A 174 -14.40 -11.33 22.88
N THR A 175 -14.71 -10.15 23.45
CA THR A 175 -14.91 -9.97 24.90
C THR A 175 -16.27 -10.50 25.37
N HIS A 176 -17.27 -10.57 24.48
CA HIS A 176 -18.60 -11.13 24.78
C HIS A 176 -18.67 -12.66 24.63
N ASP A 177 -17.73 -13.28 23.90
CA ASP A 177 -17.63 -14.74 23.78
C ASP A 177 -16.81 -15.31 24.97
N PRO A 178 -17.39 -16.16 25.83
CA PRO A 178 -16.73 -16.66 27.03
C PRO A 178 -15.45 -17.48 26.76
N ALA A 179 -15.32 -18.09 25.56
CA ALA A 179 -14.12 -18.84 25.19
C ALA A 179 -12.99 -17.93 24.69
N LYS A 180 -13.33 -16.86 23.94
CA LYS A 180 -12.36 -15.89 23.42
C LYS A 180 -11.97 -14.85 24.48
N ALA A 181 -12.89 -14.49 25.37
CA ALA A 181 -12.66 -13.55 26.47
C ALA A 181 -11.56 -14.04 27.43
N LYS A 182 -11.48 -15.35 27.72
CA LYS A 182 -10.40 -15.92 28.53
C LYS A 182 -9.04 -15.75 27.86
N LYS A 183 -8.95 -16.00 26.55
CA LYS A 183 -7.72 -15.81 25.76
C LYS A 183 -7.29 -14.35 25.71
N LEU A 184 -8.24 -13.44 25.53
CA LEU A 184 -8.00 -12.00 25.56
C LEU A 184 -7.49 -11.54 26.93
N GLN A 185 -8.05 -12.06 28.02
CA GLN A 185 -7.62 -11.71 29.38
C GLN A 185 -6.18 -12.13 29.69
N GLU A 186 -5.64 -13.15 29.01
CA GLU A 186 -4.25 -13.59 29.16
C GLU A 186 -3.27 -12.72 28.36
N ASP A 187 -3.75 -12.02 27.33
CA ASP A 187 -2.91 -11.24 26.41
C ASP A 187 -2.42 -9.90 27.02
N PRO A 188 -1.10 -9.60 26.94
CA PRO A 188 -0.53 -8.38 27.50
C PRO A 188 -0.96 -7.10 26.76
N ALA A 189 -1.27 -7.18 25.46
CA ALA A 189 -1.75 -6.04 24.68
C ALA A 189 -3.19 -5.70 25.05
N TYR A 190 -4.05 -6.70 25.29
CA TYR A 190 -5.40 -6.46 25.82
C TYR A 190 -5.39 -5.88 27.24
N LYS A 191 -4.48 -6.34 28.12
CA LYS A 191 -4.29 -5.73 29.46
C LYS A 191 -3.85 -4.27 29.38
N ALA A 192 -3.04 -3.91 28.39
CA ALA A 192 -2.63 -2.53 28.15
C ALA A 192 -3.78 -1.69 27.56
N LEU A 193 -4.60 -2.26 26.67
CA LEU A 193 -5.81 -1.63 26.13
C LEU A 193 -6.85 -1.35 27.20
N ARG A 194 -7.08 -2.28 28.13
CA ARG A 194 -8.02 -2.08 29.26
C ARG A 194 -7.62 -0.92 30.17
N LYS A 195 -6.37 -0.47 30.15
CA LYS A 195 -5.91 0.70 30.92
C LYS A 195 -6.13 2.02 30.18
N ASP A 196 -6.47 1.98 28.90
CA ASP A 196 -6.73 3.18 28.11
C ASP A 196 -8.13 3.74 28.41
N PRO A 197 -8.24 5.01 28.87
CA PRO A 197 -9.54 5.64 29.15
C PRO A 197 -10.47 5.65 27.93
N ARG A 198 -9.92 5.81 26.72
CA ARG A 198 -10.70 5.88 25.46
C ARG A 198 -11.35 4.54 25.15
N PHE A 199 -10.64 3.44 25.40
CA PHE A 199 -11.16 2.08 25.22
C PHE A 199 -12.22 1.73 26.28
N GLN A 200 -12.04 2.18 27.53
CA GLN A 200 -13.07 2.03 28.57
C GLN A 200 -14.35 2.82 28.26
N LEU A 201 -14.21 4.02 27.68
CA LEU A 201 -15.36 4.82 27.22
C LEU A 201 -16.14 4.09 26.12
N ALA A 202 -15.43 3.48 25.17
CA ALA A 202 -16.04 2.66 24.11
C ALA A 202 -16.87 1.50 24.67
N LEU A 203 -16.38 0.86 25.73
CA LEU A 203 -17.03 -0.29 26.38
C LEU A 203 -18.03 0.09 27.47
N SER A 204 -18.21 1.36 27.82
CA SER A 204 -19.13 1.77 28.91
C SER A 204 -20.38 2.50 28.40
N HIS A 205 -20.34 3.07 27.20
CA HIS A 205 -21.51 3.71 26.59
C HIS A 205 -22.34 2.69 25.80
N ARG A 206 -23.65 2.60 26.13
CA ARG A 206 -24.59 1.68 25.47
C ARG A 206 -24.64 1.89 23.95
N ASP A 207 -24.64 3.14 23.49
CA ASP A 207 -24.71 3.44 22.04
C ASP A 207 -23.48 2.93 21.28
N LEU A 208 -22.32 2.91 21.94
CA LEU A 208 -21.06 2.40 21.35
C LEU A 208 -20.98 0.88 21.45
N GLN A 209 -21.43 0.28 22.56
CA GLN A 209 -21.54 -1.17 22.70
C GLN A 209 -22.45 -1.75 21.61
N ASP A 210 -23.63 -1.17 21.43
CA ASP A 210 -24.58 -1.55 20.39
C ASP A 210 -23.98 -1.45 18.99
N ALA A 211 -23.18 -0.41 18.72
CA ALA A 211 -22.49 -0.23 17.45
C ALA A 211 -21.34 -1.25 17.26
N LEU A 212 -20.62 -1.61 18.32
CA LEU A 212 -19.58 -2.64 18.31
C LEU A 212 -20.17 -4.04 18.08
N GLU A 213 -21.29 -4.36 18.72
CA GLU A 213 -22.01 -5.63 18.54
C GLU A 213 -22.54 -5.78 17.11
N ARG A 214 -23.11 -4.70 16.56
CA ARG A 214 -23.66 -4.68 15.19
C ARG A 214 -22.59 -4.52 14.10
N GLY A 215 -21.34 -4.24 14.46
CA GLY A 215 -20.27 -3.92 13.52
C GLY A 215 -20.52 -2.62 12.72
N ASP A 216 -21.29 -1.69 13.28
CA ASP A 216 -21.62 -0.40 12.64
C ASP A 216 -20.45 0.57 12.78
N THR A 217 -19.46 0.39 11.90
CA THR A 217 -18.25 1.22 11.82
C THR A 217 -18.56 2.71 11.61
N ARG A 218 -19.70 3.07 11.01
CA ARG A 218 -20.09 4.47 10.80
C ARG A 218 -20.54 5.15 12.09
N ALA A 219 -21.24 4.42 12.96
CA ALA A 219 -21.59 4.93 14.28
C ALA A 219 -20.35 5.14 15.16
N LEU A 220 -19.38 4.22 15.07
CA LEU A 220 -18.12 4.31 15.82
C LEU A 220 -17.24 5.49 15.39
N LEU A 221 -17.16 5.77 14.09
CA LEU A 221 -16.39 6.89 13.55
C LEU A 221 -16.97 8.28 13.86
N ARG A 222 -18.20 8.36 14.37
CA ARG A 222 -18.80 9.64 14.82
C ARG A 222 -18.33 10.06 16.20
N ASN A 223 -17.65 9.18 16.93
CA ASN A 223 -17.19 9.45 18.28
C ASN A 223 -15.70 9.83 18.28
N ASP A 224 -15.40 11.01 18.81
CA ASP A 224 -14.03 11.56 18.85
C ASP A 224 -13.06 10.67 19.64
N ALA A 225 -13.52 9.98 20.69
CA ALA A 225 -12.67 9.09 21.49
C ALA A 225 -12.25 7.85 20.70
N ILE A 226 -13.13 7.33 19.84
CA ILE A 226 -12.83 6.20 18.95
C ILE A 226 -11.87 6.65 17.85
N LEU A 227 -12.11 7.81 17.23
CA LEU A 227 -11.20 8.38 16.23
C LEU A 227 -9.79 8.60 16.79
N GLN A 228 -9.68 9.15 18.00
CA GLN A 228 -8.40 9.34 18.67
C GLN A 228 -7.74 8.01 19.07
N LEU A 229 -8.52 6.98 19.39
CA LEU A 229 -8.00 5.65 19.73
C LEU A 229 -7.42 4.95 18.49
N ILE A 230 -8.10 5.00 17.34
CA ILE A 230 -7.62 4.35 16.11
C ILE A 230 -6.48 5.11 15.43
N GLN A 231 -6.38 6.42 15.65
CA GLN A 231 -5.30 7.25 15.11
C GLN A 231 -4.00 7.18 15.93
N ASP A 232 -4.07 6.73 17.19
CA ASP A 232 -2.90 6.54 18.03
C ASP A 232 -2.14 5.27 17.61
N PRO A 233 -0.89 5.38 17.12
CA PRO A 233 -0.13 4.26 16.60
C PRO A 233 0.15 3.18 17.65
N GLN A 234 0.25 3.54 18.93
CA GLN A 234 0.45 2.56 20.00
C GLN A 234 -0.83 1.82 20.34
N ALA A 235 -1.98 2.51 20.33
CA ALA A 235 -3.28 1.90 20.58
C ALA A 235 -3.69 0.99 19.41
N ALA A 236 -3.52 1.45 18.17
CA ALA A 236 -3.76 0.66 16.97
C ALA A 236 -2.94 -0.64 16.93
N ALA A 237 -1.64 -0.57 17.27
CA ALA A 237 -0.79 -1.76 17.35
C ALA A 237 -1.26 -2.76 18.42
N ARG A 238 -1.76 -2.26 19.56
CA ARG A 238 -2.32 -3.10 20.62
C ARG A 238 -3.65 -3.73 20.21
N LEU A 239 -4.51 -3.00 19.49
CA LEU A 239 -5.78 -3.50 18.95
C LEU A 239 -5.53 -4.66 18.01
N GLY A 240 -4.64 -4.51 17.03
CA GLY A 240 -4.28 -5.60 16.11
C GLY A 240 -3.62 -6.79 16.78
N ALA A 241 -2.83 -6.58 17.85
CA ALA A 241 -2.26 -7.68 18.63
C ALA A 241 -3.34 -8.46 19.40
N ALA A 242 -4.28 -7.76 20.04
CA ALA A 242 -5.39 -8.35 20.78
C ALA A 242 -6.39 -9.06 19.85
N ALA A 243 -6.67 -8.49 18.68
CA ALA A 243 -7.53 -9.09 17.65
C ALA A 243 -6.98 -10.45 17.18
N ARG A 244 -5.68 -10.51 16.84
CA ARG A 244 -5.01 -11.76 16.44
C ARG A 244 -4.95 -12.80 17.57
N ALA A 245 -4.82 -12.36 18.82
CA ALA A 245 -4.85 -13.26 19.98
C ALA A 245 -6.24 -13.92 20.15
N SER A 246 -7.30 -13.22 19.79
CA SER A 246 -8.68 -13.74 19.84
C SER A 246 -8.99 -14.81 18.78
N GLU A 247 -8.29 -14.80 17.65
CA GLU A 247 -8.49 -15.74 16.54
C GLU A 247 -7.67 -17.03 16.64
N LYS A 248 -6.58 -17.05 17.44
CA LYS A 248 -5.67 -18.20 17.47
C LYS A 248 -6.41 -19.50 17.87
N PRO A 249 -6.41 -20.54 17.01
CA PRO A 249 -6.96 -21.85 17.35
C PRO A 249 -6.18 -22.42 18.54
N THR A 250 -6.90 -23.00 19.50
CA THR A 250 -6.30 -23.68 20.63
C THR A 250 -5.45 -24.84 20.09
N LYS A 251 -4.13 -24.78 20.26
CA LYS A 251 -3.28 -25.94 20.02
C LYS A 251 -3.73 -27.01 21.03
N PRO A 252 -4.20 -28.20 20.61
CA PRO A 252 -4.57 -29.24 21.57
C PRO A 252 -3.36 -29.56 22.44
N ALA A 253 -3.58 -29.69 23.75
CA ALA A 253 -2.55 -30.06 24.70
C ALA A 253 -1.83 -31.33 24.21
N PRO A 254 -0.49 -31.42 24.32
CA PRO A 254 0.19 -32.66 24.02
C PRO A 254 -0.37 -33.74 24.96
N ALA A 255 -0.91 -34.81 24.37
CA ALA A 255 -1.32 -35.99 25.10
C ALA A 255 -0.11 -36.48 25.90
N THR A 256 -0.18 -36.35 27.23
CA THR A 256 0.72 -37.03 28.15
C THR A 256 0.53 -38.52 27.91
N ARG A 257 1.53 -39.14 27.29
CA ARG A 257 1.68 -40.60 27.24
C ARG A 257 2.12 -41.12 28.60
#